data_AF-A0A0P4WJC1-F1
#
_entry.id   AF-A0A0P4WJC1-F1
#
_cell.length_a   1.000
_cell.length_b   1.000
_cell.length_c   1.000
_cell.angle_alpha   90.00
_cell.angle_beta   90.00
_cell.angle_gamma   90.00
#
_symmetry.space_group_name_H-M   'P 1'
#
loop_
_entity.id
_entity.type
_entity.pdbx_description
1 polymer ?
#
loop_
_entity_poly.entity_id
_entity_poly.type
_entity_poly.pdbx_seq_one_letter_code
_entity_poly.pdbx_strand_id
1 'polypeptide(L)'
;MEENSSATSQPKCASRTKQGGNDLSTDMSNLSVGETKRTDFLPWDDYFMAVAFLSAMRSKDPSSQVGACIVNADKKIVGIGYNGMPIGCSDDELPWNKESLDPLQTKYMYGL
;
A
#
# COMPACT_ATOMS: atom_id res chain seq x y z
N MET A 1 -33.92 18.00 1.54
CA MET A 1 -33.40 18.96 2.53
C MET A 1 -32.55 18.15 3.48
N GLU A 2 -31.29 18.57 3.72
CA GLU A 2 -30.34 17.95 4.68
C GLU A 2 -29.97 16.47 4.35
N GLU A 3 -28.82 15.88 4.69
CA GLU A 3 -27.52 16.32 5.23
C GLU A 3 -26.44 15.28 4.78
N ASN A 4 -25.11 15.46 4.83
CA ASN A 4 -24.28 16.60 5.25
C ASN A 4 -22.93 16.67 4.48
N SER A 5 -22.33 17.85 4.56
CA SER A 5 -20.95 18.28 4.36
C SER A 5 -19.86 17.37 4.96
N SER A 6 -18.75 17.17 4.22
CA SER A 6 -17.48 16.71 4.78
C SER A 6 -16.41 17.80 4.59
N ALA A 7 -16.16 18.57 5.64
CA ALA A 7 -15.16 19.63 5.65
C ALA A 7 -13.76 19.06 5.94
N THR A 8 -12.88 19.04 4.94
CA THR A 8 -11.47 18.69 5.11
C THR A 8 -10.72 19.78 5.87
N SER A 9 -10.45 19.54 7.15
CA SER A 9 -9.69 20.44 8.02
C SER A 9 -8.18 20.33 7.76
N GLN A 10 -7.61 21.35 7.10
CA GLN A 10 -6.15 21.51 7.03
C GLN A 10 -5.59 22.03 8.37
N PRO A 11 -4.56 21.40 8.97
CA PRO A 11 -3.88 21.95 10.13
C PRO A 11 -2.95 23.10 9.72
N LYS A 12 -3.43 24.34 9.81
CA LYS A 12 -2.58 25.54 9.73
C LYS A 12 -1.78 25.69 11.03
N CYS A 13 -0.62 25.06 11.12
CA CYS A 13 0.32 25.31 12.21
C CYS A 13 0.89 26.74 12.09
N ALA A 14 0.54 27.61 13.04
CA ALA A 14 0.97 29.00 13.07
C ALA A 14 1.69 29.31 14.40
N SER A 15 3.01 29.14 14.42
CA SER A 15 3.87 29.53 15.55
C SER A 15 4.58 30.85 15.26
N ARG A 16 4.02 31.96 15.76
CA ARG A 16 4.65 33.29 15.71
C ARG A 16 5.80 33.37 16.72
N THR A 17 7.04 33.25 16.26
CA THR A 17 8.25 33.53 17.06
C THR A 17 8.67 34.99 16.96
N LYS A 18 9.21 35.54 18.06
CA LYS A 18 9.70 36.92 18.14
C LYS A 18 11.06 37.05 17.45
N GLN A 19 11.31 38.19 16.80
CA GLN A 19 12.67 38.61 16.51
C GLN A 19 13.38 39.00 17.82
N GLY A 20 14.55 38.43 18.06
CA GLY A 20 15.48 38.83 19.10
C GLY A 20 16.88 38.47 18.61
N GLY A 21 17.73 39.47 18.43
CA GLY A 21 19.10 39.24 17.98
C GLY A 21 20.03 38.88 19.14
N ASN A 22 21.00 38.04 18.86
CA ASN A 22 22.18 37.81 19.69
C ASN A 22 23.38 37.46 18.80
N ASP A 23 24.36 38.36 18.74
CA ASP A 23 25.64 38.08 18.11
C ASP A 23 26.34 36.93 18.84
N LEU A 24 26.53 35.81 18.15
CA LEU A 24 27.33 34.68 18.61
C LEU A 24 28.14 34.15 17.41
N SER A 25 29.40 34.57 17.37
CA SER A 25 30.42 34.01 16.47
C SER A 25 30.63 32.53 16.79
N THR A 26 29.80 31.68 16.18
CA THR A 26 29.95 30.23 16.30
C THR A 26 30.93 29.77 15.24
N ASP A 27 32.07 29.26 15.70
CA ASP A 27 33.19 28.83 14.89
C ASP A 27 32.75 27.79 13.84
N MET A 28 32.97 28.07 12.55
CA MET A 28 32.47 27.24 11.44
C MET A 28 33.40 26.05 11.13
N SER A 29 34.06 25.52 12.15
CA SER A 29 35.17 24.56 12.04
C SER A 29 34.89 23.21 12.70
N ASN A 30 33.76 22.57 12.32
CA ASN A 30 33.61 21.11 12.16
C ASN A 30 32.12 20.73 11.95
N LEU A 31 31.61 20.90 10.72
CA LEU A 31 30.58 19.96 10.26
C LEU A 31 31.29 18.77 9.63
N SER A 32 31.57 17.74 10.43
CA SER A 32 31.58 16.41 9.88
C SER A 32 30.15 16.12 9.39
N VAL A 33 29.94 16.25 8.09
CA VAL A 33 28.72 15.74 7.44
C VAL A 33 28.84 14.22 7.41
N GLY A 34 28.77 13.62 8.59
CA GLY A 34 28.58 12.19 8.74
C GLY A 34 27.22 11.86 8.19
N GLU A 35 27.18 11.02 7.16
CA GLU A 35 25.93 10.57 6.56
C GLU A 35 25.08 9.85 7.61
N THR A 36 24.09 10.56 8.15
CA THR A 36 23.14 9.97 9.09
C THR A 36 22.10 9.20 8.31
N LYS A 37 21.76 8.00 8.80
CA LYS A 37 20.70 7.19 8.19
C LYS A 37 19.39 7.99 8.23
N ARG A 38 18.71 8.11 7.07
CA ARG A 38 17.32 8.61 6.97
C ARG A 38 16.45 7.98 8.06
N THR A 39 15.65 8.79 8.73
CA THR A 39 14.69 8.35 9.75
C THR A 39 13.31 8.03 9.17
N ASP A 40 13.00 8.60 8.00
CA ASP A 40 11.76 8.43 7.24
C ASP A 40 11.87 7.30 6.19
N PHE A 41 12.39 6.13 6.60
CA PHE A 41 12.40 4.92 5.77
C PHE A 41 11.14 4.08 6.03
N LEU A 42 10.68 3.37 5.00
CA LEU A 42 9.50 2.51 5.09
C LEU A 42 9.76 1.34 6.08
N PRO A 43 8.93 1.14 7.11
CA PRO A 43 8.99 -0.04 7.97
C PRO A 43 8.79 -1.34 7.18
N TRP A 44 9.35 -2.44 7.69
CA TRP A 44 9.25 -3.74 7.03
C TRP A 44 7.82 -4.23 6.90
N ASP A 45 6.99 -4.03 7.92
CA ASP A 45 5.61 -4.52 7.93
C ASP A 45 4.75 -3.75 6.91
N ASP A 46 4.91 -2.42 6.87
CA ASP A 46 4.29 -1.55 5.85
C ASP A 46 4.75 -1.93 4.43
N TYR A 47 6.03 -2.25 4.24
CA TYR A 47 6.57 -2.72 2.97
C TYR A 47 5.92 -4.04 2.52
N PHE A 48 5.83 -5.04 3.39
CA PHE A 48 5.24 -6.33 3.02
C PHE A 48 3.73 -6.23 2.80
N MET A 49 3.02 -5.39 3.58
CA MET A 49 1.62 -5.08 3.33
C MET A 49 1.42 -4.35 2.00
N ALA A 50 2.27 -3.37 1.68
CA ALA A 50 2.23 -2.69 0.38
C ALA A 50 2.46 -3.65 -0.79
N VAL A 51 3.37 -4.64 -0.66
CA VAL A 51 3.56 -5.70 -1.64
C VAL A 51 2.32 -6.60 -1.78
N ALA A 52 1.64 -6.94 -0.69
CA ALA A 52 0.39 -7.71 -0.74
C ALA A 52 -0.72 -6.92 -1.46
N PHE A 53 -0.91 -5.63 -1.15
CA PHE A 53 -1.87 -4.76 -1.85
C PHE A 53 -1.52 -4.58 -3.34
N LEU A 54 -0.24 -4.38 -3.68
CA LEU A 54 0.21 -4.30 -5.07
C LEU A 54 -0.01 -5.62 -5.83
N SER A 55 0.16 -6.75 -5.15
CA SER A 55 -0.15 -8.08 -5.71
C SER A 55 -1.64 -8.23 -5.96
N ALA A 56 -2.52 -7.71 -5.09
CA ALA A 56 -3.96 -7.74 -5.30
C ALA A 56 -4.38 -7.04 -6.62
N MET A 57 -3.69 -5.95 -6.99
CA MET A 57 -3.92 -5.22 -8.25
C MET A 57 -3.64 -6.05 -9.52
N ARG A 58 -3.07 -7.26 -9.40
CA ARG A 58 -2.91 -8.19 -10.52
C ARG A 58 -4.16 -9.02 -10.80
N SER A 59 -5.09 -9.12 -9.85
CA SER A 59 -6.35 -9.85 -10.00
C SER A 59 -7.24 -9.23 -11.08
N LYS A 60 -7.90 -10.08 -11.87
CA LYS A 60 -8.94 -9.68 -12.83
C LYS A 60 -10.36 -9.85 -12.30
N ASP A 61 -10.53 -10.35 -11.07
CA ASP A 61 -11.84 -10.50 -10.44
C ASP A 61 -12.48 -9.12 -10.25
N PRO A 62 -13.64 -8.82 -10.87
CA PRO A 62 -14.27 -7.50 -10.79
C PRO A 62 -14.86 -7.21 -9.41
N SER A 63 -15.01 -8.23 -8.56
CA SER A 63 -15.77 -8.16 -7.32
C SER A 63 -14.94 -8.13 -6.04
N SER A 64 -13.70 -8.60 -6.10
CA SER A 64 -12.77 -8.65 -4.96
C SER A 64 -11.35 -8.83 -5.46
N GLN A 65 -10.44 -7.93 -5.10
CA GLN A 65 -9.01 -8.05 -5.39
C GLN A 65 -8.28 -8.31 -4.08
N VAL A 66 -7.69 -9.49 -3.95
CA VAL A 66 -6.99 -9.97 -2.75
C VAL A 66 -5.58 -10.35 -3.15
N GLY A 67 -4.60 -9.98 -2.34
CA GLY A 67 -3.19 -10.31 -2.54
C GLY A 67 -2.54 -10.81 -1.26
N ALA A 68 -1.51 -11.61 -1.40
CA ALA A 68 -0.76 -12.23 -0.31
C ALA A 68 0.75 -12.08 -0.53
N CYS A 69 1.48 -11.90 0.56
CA CYS A 69 2.94 -11.83 0.59
C CYS A 69 3.43 -12.76 1.70
N ILE A 70 4.26 -13.75 1.36
CA ILE A 70 4.82 -14.72 2.30
C ILE A 70 6.30 -14.38 2.49
N VAL A 71 6.68 -14.19 3.75
CA VAL A 71 8.01 -13.69 4.15
C VAL A 71 8.63 -14.65 5.14
N ASN A 72 9.94 -14.90 5.01
CA ASN A 72 10.68 -15.73 5.97
C ASN A 72 11.24 -14.91 7.15
N ALA A 73 11.85 -15.59 8.13
CA ALA A 73 12.47 -14.94 9.30
C ALA A 73 13.58 -13.93 8.95
N ASP A 74 14.26 -14.10 7.81
CA ASP A 74 15.29 -13.17 7.30
C ASP A 74 14.71 -11.92 6.63
N LYS A 75 13.37 -11.73 6.66
CA LYS A 75 12.66 -10.66 5.95
C LYS A 75 12.83 -10.70 4.43
N LYS A 76 12.96 -11.91 3.87
CA LYS A 76 12.96 -12.16 2.42
C LYS A 76 11.59 -12.66 2.01
N ILE A 77 11.06 -12.08 0.92
CA ILE A 77 9.84 -12.57 0.28
C ILE A 77 10.16 -13.93 -0.36
N VAL A 78 9.41 -14.96 0.02
CA VAL A 78 9.54 -16.33 -0.52
C VAL A 78 8.36 -16.73 -1.40
N GLY A 79 7.28 -15.95 -1.39
CA GLY A 79 6.15 -16.11 -2.29
C GLY A 79 5.26 -14.87 -2.30
N ILE A 80 4.61 -14.63 -3.44
CA ILE A 80 3.53 -13.65 -3.60
C ILE A 80 2.37 -14.32 -4.33
N GLY A 81 1.15 -13.83 -4.12
CA GLY A 81 -0.04 -14.37 -4.77
C GLY A 81 -1.19 -13.39 -4.80
N TYR A 82 -2.20 -13.70 -5.59
CA TYR A 82 -3.46 -12.98 -5.68
C TYR A 82 -4.57 -13.93 -6.16
N ASN A 83 -5.84 -13.55 -5.97
CA ASN A 83 -6.96 -14.37 -6.45
C ASN A 83 -7.12 -14.28 -7.99
N GLY A 84 -7.25 -15.41 -8.66
CA GLY A 84 -7.42 -15.51 -10.11
C GLY A 84 -7.90 -16.90 -10.54
N MET A 85 -8.11 -17.09 -11.84
CA MET A 85 -8.41 -18.42 -12.40
C MET A 85 -7.16 -19.32 -12.38
N PRO A 86 -7.31 -20.65 -12.50
CA PRO A 86 -6.18 -21.58 -12.59
C PRO A 86 -5.22 -21.26 -13.74
N ILE A 87 -3.94 -21.57 -13.52
CA ILE A 87 -2.87 -21.34 -14.50
C ILE A 87 -3.17 -22.11 -15.79
N GLY A 88 -3.19 -21.41 -16.92
CA GLY A 88 -3.44 -21.97 -18.25
C GLY A 88 -4.86 -21.79 -18.75
N CYS A 89 -5.80 -21.34 -17.92
CA CYS A 89 -7.12 -20.91 -18.36
C CYS A 89 -7.08 -19.44 -18.82
N SER A 90 -7.80 -19.10 -19.89
CA SER A 90 -7.99 -17.71 -20.30
C SER A 90 -9.04 -17.05 -19.42
N ASP A 91 -8.66 -15.93 -18.77
CA ASP A 91 -9.60 -15.12 -17.97
C ASP A 91 -10.69 -14.43 -18.82
N ASP A 92 -10.55 -14.44 -20.15
CA ASP A 92 -11.53 -13.91 -21.11
C ASP A 92 -12.52 -15.00 -21.58
N GLU A 93 -12.17 -16.27 -21.38
CA GLU A 93 -13.03 -17.43 -21.71
C GLU A 93 -13.78 -17.95 -20.48
N LEU A 94 -13.22 -17.80 -19.27
CA LEU A 94 -13.86 -18.22 -18.03
C LEU A 94 -14.72 -17.12 -17.37
N PRO A 95 -15.91 -17.47 -16.86
CA PRO A 95 -16.87 -16.51 -16.34
C PRO A 95 -16.54 -16.06 -14.91
N TRP A 96 -16.52 -14.74 -14.69
CA TRP A 96 -16.27 -14.12 -13.38
C TRP A 96 -17.51 -13.95 -12.48
N ASN A 97 -18.67 -14.40 -12.93
CA ASN A 97 -19.93 -14.17 -12.23
C ASN A 97 -20.02 -14.98 -10.93
N LYS A 98 -20.64 -14.39 -9.90
CA LYS A 98 -20.92 -15.07 -8.62
C LYS A 98 -22.16 -15.96 -8.68
N GLU A 99 -23.13 -15.58 -9.49
CA GLU A 99 -24.46 -16.20 -9.57
C GLU A 99 -24.86 -16.36 -11.04
N SER A 100 -25.43 -17.52 -11.37
CA SER A 100 -26.04 -17.83 -12.67
C SER A 100 -27.00 -19.01 -12.52
N LEU A 101 -27.94 -19.14 -13.45
CA LEU A 101 -28.82 -20.32 -13.57
C LEU A 101 -28.06 -21.55 -14.09
N ASP A 102 -27.02 -21.32 -14.90
CA ASP A 102 -26.08 -22.36 -15.33
C ASP A 102 -24.88 -22.36 -14.37
N PRO A 103 -24.60 -23.45 -13.62
CA PRO A 103 -23.46 -23.53 -12.72
C PRO A 103 -22.11 -23.31 -13.43
N LEU A 104 -21.98 -23.71 -14.70
CA LEU A 104 -20.77 -23.50 -15.51
C LEU A 104 -20.52 -22.01 -15.83
N GLN A 105 -21.50 -21.14 -15.60
CA GLN A 105 -21.35 -19.69 -15.75
C GLN A 105 -20.95 -18.99 -14.43
N THR A 106 -20.53 -19.73 -13.41
CA THR A 106 -20.08 -19.19 -12.11
C THR A 106 -18.58 -19.40 -11.90
N LYS A 107 -17.89 -18.41 -11.35
CA LYS A 107 -16.43 -18.48 -11.10
C LYS A 107 -16.03 -19.58 -10.12
N TYR A 108 -16.95 -19.98 -9.24
CA TYR A 108 -16.70 -20.97 -8.19
C TYR A 108 -16.54 -22.41 -8.70
N MET A 109 -16.97 -22.71 -9.94
CA MET A 109 -16.74 -24.04 -10.54
C MET A 109 -15.31 -24.24 -11.08
N TYR A 110 -14.53 -23.17 -11.18
CA TYR A 110 -13.18 -23.18 -11.74
C TYR A 110 -12.09 -22.77 -10.75
N GLY A 111 -12.47 -22.21 -9.59
CA GLY A 111 -11.54 -21.98 -8.47
C GLY A 111 -11.29 -23.25 -7.67
N LEU A 112 -10.02 -23.48 -7.29
CA LEU A 112 -9.60 -24.45 -6.27
C LEU A 112 -9.47 -23.77 -4.90
#